data_AF-J9EE66-F1
#
_entry.id   AF-J9EE66-F1
#
_cell.length_a   1.000
_cell.length_b   1.000
_cell.length_c   1.000
_cell.angle_alpha   90.00
_cell.angle_beta   90.00
_cell.angle_gamma   90.00
#
_symmetry.space_group_name_H-M   'P 1'
#
loop_
_entity.id
_entity.type
_entity.pdbx_description
1 polymer ?
#
loop_
_entity_poly.entity_id
_entity_poly.type
_entity_poly.pdbx_seq_one_letter_code
_entity_poly.pdbx_strand_id
1 'polypeptide(L)'
;MPVNPSEMPEFICLTEVPSEAIINADGIAEGLLFWFDVESGKQLYSTRSSNTLARCALYLFDANRKVSKNDRIAIKSSSYHGNFAFEVL
;
A
#
# COMPACT_ATOMS: atom_id res chain seq x y z
N MET A 1 5.33 -23.07 -4.22
CA MET A 1 5.14 -21.83 -5.01
C MET A 1 5.51 -22.12 -6.45
N PRO A 2 4.89 -21.47 -7.46
CA PRO A 2 5.27 -21.66 -8.85
C PRO A 2 6.75 -21.34 -9.01
N VAL A 3 7.48 -22.19 -9.72
CA VAL A 3 8.94 -22.03 -9.93
C VAL A 3 9.21 -21.07 -11.09
N ASN A 4 8.21 -20.83 -11.93
CA ASN A 4 8.31 -20.00 -13.12
C ASN A 4 7.54 -18.68 -12.93
N PRO A 5 8.22 -17.51 -12.91
CA PRO A 5 7.58 -16.21 -12.74
C PRO A 5 6.50 -15.89 -13.78
N SER A 6 6.55 -16.51 -14.97
CA SER A 6 5.55 -16.32 -16.04
C SER A 6 4.19 -16.97 -15.74
N GLU A 7 4.09 -17.81 -14.71
CA GLU A 7 2.84 -18.45 -14.28
C GLU A 7 2.15 -17.68 -13.14
N MET A 8 2.79 -16.63 -12.63
CA MET A 8 2.24 -15.82 -11.55
C MET A 8 1.42 -14.65 -12.12
N PRO A 9 0.29 -14.28 -11.49
CA PRO A 9 -0.43 -13.08 -11.86
C PRO A 9 0.50 -11.85 -11.86
N GLU A 10 0.40 -11.01 -12.88
CA GLU A 10 1.30 -9.86 -13.05
C GLU A 10 1.34 -8.96 -11.80
N PHE A 11 0.20 -8.80 -11.11
CA PHE A 11 0.07 -7.96 -9.92
C PHE A 11 0.86 -8.45 -8.69
N ILE A 12 1.27 -9.73 -8.64
CA ILE A 12 2.15 -10.26 -7.57
C ILE A 12 3.63 -10.29 -7.97
N CYS A 13 3.96 -9.68 -9.12
CA CYS A 13 5.30 -9.53 -9.66
C CYS A 13 5.64 -8.06 -9.96
N LEU A 14 4.95 -7.11 -9.31
CA LEU A 14 5.18 -5.67 -9.51
C LEU A 14 6.37 -5.20 -8.69
N THR A 15 7.39 -4.67 -9.35
CA THR A 15 8.59 -4.12 -8.70
C THR A 15 8.70 -2.62 -8.96
N GLU A 16 9.12 -1.88 -7.94
CA GLU A 16 9.48 -0.46 -8.03
C GLU A 16 8.38 0.46 -8.60
N VAL A 17 7.12 0.20 -8.27
CA VAL A 17 5.99 1.03 -8.72
C VAL A 17 6.04 2.38 -8.01
N PRO A 18 6.26 3.50 -8.73
CA PRO A 18 6.28 4.82 -8.14
C PRO A 18 4.86 5.32 -7.85
N SER A 19 4.69 6.02 -6.75
CA SER A 19 3.43 6.61 -6.30
C SER A 19 3.70 7.90 -5.53
N GLU A 20 2.68 8.75 -5.43
CA GLU A 20 2.79 10.03 -4.73
C GLU A 20 1.54 10.25 -3.87
N ALA A 21 1.73 10.67 -2.62
CA ALA A 21 0.67 11.10 -1.72
C ALA A 21 0.74 12.61 -1.51
N ILE A 22 -0.38 13.30 -1.73
CA ILE A 22 -0.52 14.73 -1.44
C ILE A 22 -1.11 14.88 -0.03
N ILE A 23 -0.39 15.58 0.84
CA ILE A 23 -0.81 15.82 2.21
C ILE A 23 -1.96 16.82 2.26
N ASN A 24 -3.02 16.47 2.98
CA ASN A 24 -4.24 17.28 3.06
C ASN A 24 -4.30 18.19 4.30
N ALA A 25 -3.46 17.94 5.31
CA ALA A 25 -3.42 18.68 6.57
C ALA A 25 -2.02 18.62 7.20
N ASP A 26 -1.69 19.66 7.96
CA ASP A 26 -0.44 19.72 8.73
C ASP A 26 -0.44 18.66 9.84
N GLY A 27 0.71 18.05 10.12
CA GLY A 27 0.81 17.04 11.16
C GLY A 27 2.12 16.26 11.20
N ILE A 28 2.05 15.06 11.77
CA ILE A 28 3.15 14.11 11.85
C ILE A 28 2.71 12.82 11.15
N ALA A 29 3.42 12.44 10.11
CA ALA A 29 3.25 11.17 9.41
C ALA A 29 4.20 10.13 10.01
N GLU A 30 3.63 9.05 10.55
CA GLU A 30 4.38 7.97 11.22
C GLU A 30 4.43 6.69 10.39
N GLY A 31 3.65 6.61 9.31
CA GLY A 31 3.57 5.44 8.47
C GLY A 31 2.54 5.52 7.35
N LEU A 32 2.40 4.41 6.64
CA LEU A 32 1.41 4.19 5.59
C LEU A 32 0.41 3.13 6.05
N LEU A 33 -0.86 3.52 6.12
CA LEU A 33 -1.98 2.59 6.30
C LEU A 33 -2.38 2.03 4.94
N PHE A 34 -2.39 0.72 4.78
CA PHE A 34 -2.82 0.07 3.55
C PHE A 34 -3.85 -1.02 3.81
N TRP A 35 -4.69 -1.23 2.79
CA TRP A 35 -5.78 -2.19 2.78
C TRP A 35 -5.95 -2.72 1.35
N PHE A 36 -6.68 -3.82 1.23
CA PHE A 36 -7.03 -4.43 -0.04
C PHE A 36 -8.53 -4.40 -0.25
N ASP A 37 -8.89 -4.11 -1.49
CA ASP A 37 -10.22 -4.24 -2.04
C ASP A 37 -10.20 -5.40 -3.05
N VAL A 38 -11.15 -6.31 -2.91
CA VAL A 38 -11.31 -7.49 -3.77
C VAL A 38 -12.64 -7.38 -4.48
N GLU A 39 -12.60 -7.33 -5.80
CA GLU A 39 -13.78 -7.23 -6.66
C GLU A 39 -14.03 -8.54 -7.40
N SER A 40 -15.28 -9.00 -7.42
CA SER A 40 -15.73 -10.16 -8.17
C SER A 40 -17.11 -9.90 -8.77
N GLY A 41 -17.16 -9.58 -10.06
CA GLY A 41 -18.39 -9.19 -10.74
C GLY A 41 -19.00 -7.92 -10.14
N LYS A 42 -20.13 -8.06 -9.42
CA LYS A 42 -20.80 -6.94 -8.73
C LYS A 42 -20.49 -6.88 -7.22
N GLN A 43 -19.65 -7.78 -6.73
CA GLN A 43 -19.32 -7.88 -5.31
C GLN A 43 -18.01 -7.16 -5.04
N LEU A 44 -17.98 -6.35 -3.97
CA LEU A 44 -16.80 -5.69 -3.44
C LEU A 44 -16.60 -6.11 -1.99
N TYR A 45 -15.44 -6.69 -1.68
CA TYR A 45 -14.98 -6.94 -0.34
C TYR A 45 -13.83 -5.99 -0.01
N SER A 46 -14.01 -5.13 0.98
CA SER A 46 -12.97 -4.18 1.42
C SER A 46 -12.48 -4.54 2.81
N THR A 47 -11.18 -4.72 2.98
CA THR A 47 -10.56 -4.95 4.30
C THR A 47 -10.60 -3.71 5.21
N ARG A 48 -10.92 -2.53 4.64
CA ARG A 48 -11.19 -1.30 5.39
C ARG A 48 -12.63 -1.23 5.91
N SER A 49 -13.54 -2.07 5.41
CA SER A 49 -14.95 -2.07 5.81
C SER A 49 -15.11 -2.53 7.26
N SER A 50 -15.93 -1.79 8.02
CA SER A 50 -16.32 -2.12 9.40
C SER A 50 -17.14 -3.41 9.50
N ASN A 51 -17.67 -3.90 8.38
CA ASN A 51 -18.54 -5.08 8.33
C ASN A 51 -17.75 -6.39 8.14
N THR A 52 -16.43 -6.32 8.19
CA THR A 52 -15.54 -7.48 8.05
C THR A 52 -14.70 -7.66 9.31
N LEU A 53 -14.19 -8.87 9.53
CA LEU A 53 -13.21 -9.14 10.58
C LEU A 53 -11.77 -8.85 10.13
N ALA A 54 -11.57 -8.45 8.88
CA ALA A 54 -10.26 -8.09 8.39
C ALA A 54 -9.74 -6.81 9.07
N ARG A 55 -8.42 -6.64 9.02
CA ARG A 55 -7.73 -5.48 9.54
C ARG A 55 -6.85 -4.91 8.44
N CYS A 56 -6.71 -3.59 8.43
CA CYS A 56 -5.68 -2.91 7.65
C CYS A 56 -4.29 -3.24 8.22
N ALA A 57 -3.27 -3.03 7.41
CA ALA A 57 -1.88 -3.14 7.83
C ALA A 57 -1.22 -1.76 7.81
N LEU A 58 -0.20 -1.61 8.66
CA LEU A 58 0.53 -0.36 8.83
C LEU A 58 2.01 -0.61 8.55
N TYR A 59 2.58 0.15 7.62
CA TYR A 59 4.02 0.26 7.45
C TYR A 59 4.50 1.49 8.22
N LEU A 60 5.28 1.28 9.28
CA LEU A 60 5.83 2.37 10.09
C LEU A 60 7.10 2.91 9.42
N PHE A 61 7.26 4.23 9.42
CA PHE A 61 8.50 4.87 9.01
C PHE A 61 9.57 4.68 10.08
N ASP A 62 10.84 4.61 9.67
CA ASP A 62 11.97 4.58 10.60
C ASP A 62 12.03 5.83 11.50
N ALA A 63 11.54 6.96 10.98
CA ALA A 63 11.40 8.20 11.71
C ALA A 63 10.10 8.92 11.32
N ASN A 64 9.48 9.56 12.30
CA ASN A 64 8.32 10.41 12.11
C ASN A 64 8.67 11.60 11.21
N ARG A 65 7.79 11.93 10.27
CA ARG A 65 7.95 13.04 9.34
C ARG A 65 6.96 14.15 9.69
N LYS A 66 7.44 15.37 9.94
CA LYS A 66 6.55 16.54 9.98
C LYS A 66 6.10 16.85 8.55
N VAL A 67 4.81 17.05 8.36
CA VAL A 67 4.22 17.32 7.05
C VAL A 67 3.32 18.54 7.13
N SER A 68 3.24 19.26 6.02
CA SER A 68 2.36 20.41 5.81
C SER A 68 1.37 20.11 4.69
N LYS A 69 0.23 20.78 4.72
CA LYS A 69 -0.77 20.70 3.64
C LYS A 69 -0.13 21.04 2.29
N ASN A 70 -0.44 20.22 1.30
CA ASN A 70 0.09 20.21 -0.06
C ASN A 70 1.54 19.71 -0.22
N ASP A 71 2.20 19.25 0.85
CA ASP A 71 3.44 18.49 0.72
C ASP A 71 3.18 17.23 -0.10
N ARG A 72 4.21 16.78 -0.83
CA ARG A 72 4.18 15.57 -1.65
C ARG A 72 5.13 14.55 -1.05
N ILE A 73 4.61 13.36 -0.74
CA ILE A 73 5.42 12.23 -0.31
C ILE A 73 5.53 11.25 -1.47
N ALA A 74 6.75 11.05 -1.96
CA ALA A 74 7.02 10.04 -2.97
C ALA A 74 7.20 8.68 -2.29
N ILE A 75 6.55 7.66 -2.84
CA ILE A 75 6.53 6.30 -2.31
C ILE A 75 6.85 5.35 -3.46
N LYS A 76 7.84 4.51 -3.30
CA LYS A 76 8.09 3.37 -4.19
C LYS A 76 7.53 2.11 -3.51
N SER A 77 6.71 1.36 -4.24
CA SER A 77 6.09 0.13 -3.73
C SER A 77 6.48 -1.08 -4.58
N SER A 78 6.55 -2.25 -3.95
CA SER A 78 6.75 -3.53 -4.63
C SER A 78 5.83 -4.59 -4.06
N SER A 79 5.27 -5.42 -4.92
CA SER A 79 4.48 -6.61 -4.61
C SER A 79 5.15 -7.79 -5.32
N TYR A 80 5.93 -8.56 -4.57
CA TYR A 80 6.67 -9.70 -5.12
C TYR A 80 6.41 -10.97 -4.31
N HIS A 81 5.79 -11.96 -4.96
CA HIS A 81 5.40 -13.24 -4.34
C HIS A 81 4.52 -13.05 -3.09
N GLY A 82 3.67 -12.01 -3.08
CA GLY A 82 2.82 -11.66 -1.94
C GLY A 82 3.52 -10.89 -0.83
N ASN A 83 4.82 -10.58 -0.98
CA ASN A 83 5.51 -9.66 -0.10
C ASN A 83 5.29 -8.23 -0.59
N PHE A 84 4.68 -7.41 0.27
CA PHE A 84 4.51 -5.98 0.03
C PHE A 84 5.63 -5.20 0.73
N ALA A 85 6.34 -4.40 -0.04
CA ALA A 85 7.39 -3.52 0.44
C ALA A 85 7.10 -2.07 0.02
N PHE A 86 7.43 -1.14 0.91
CA PHE A 86 7.32 0.29 0.68
C PHE A 86 8.66 0.95 1.01
N GLU A 87 9.05 1.91 0.19
CA GLU A 87 10.19 2.80 0.39
C GLU A 87 9.68 4.23 0.25
N VAL A 88 9.93 5.07 1.25
CA VAL A 88 9.46 6.46 1.25
C VAL A 88 10.65 7.36 1.00
N LEU A 89 10.63 8.05 -0.13
CA LEU A 89 11.74 8.84 -0.66
C LEU A 89 11.86 10.23 0.00
#